data_AF-A0A495S9P2-F1
#
_entry.id   AF-A0A495S9P2-F1
#
_cell.length_a   1.000
_cell.length_b   1.000
_cell.length_c   1.000
_cell.angle_alpha   90.00
_cell.angle_beta   90.00
_cell.angle_gamma   90.00
#
_symmetry.space_group_name_H-M   'P 1'
#
loop_
_entity.id
_entity.type
_entity.pdbx_description
1 polymer ?
#
loop_
_entity_poly.entity_id
_entity_poly.type
_entity_poly.pdbx_seq_one_letter_code
_entity_poly.pdbx_strand_id
1 'polypeptide(L)'
;MFVKHKSLTLKYLNSTRTVLLILKDKIMSILTDNVIPGNHGKIFGTNAIEDLDLLEIKSSLLELDGIKDVLLNTDIFPREFTVHTSKMIPISAIENRVKLVGFHAIPKGLFEL
;
A
#
# COMPACT_ATOMS: atom_id res chain seq x y z
N MET A 1 10.54 53.10 1.44
CA MET A 1 10.82 52.09 0.40
C MET A 1 10.88 50.65 0.98
N PHE A 2 9.95 50.26 1.88
CA PHE A 2 10.01 48.96 2.62
C PHE A 2 8.83 48.00 2.38
N VAL A 3 7.78 48.43 1.67
CA VAL A 3 6.52 47.67 1.55
C VAL A 3 6.59 46.56 0.49
N LYS A 4 7.37 46.74 -0.59
CA LYS A 4 7.49 45.74 -1.67
C LYS A 4 8.23 44.46 -1.23
N HIS A 5 9.22 44.57 -0.36
CA HIS A 5 10.07 43.43 0.02
C HIS A 5 9.29 42.39 0.85
N LYS A 6 8.45 42.84 1.79
CA LYS A 6 7.61 41.96 2.63
C LYS A 6 6.56 41.18 1.81
N SER A 7 6.04 41.79 0.75
CA SER A 7 5.05 41.18 -0.16
C SER A 7 5.66 40.06 -1.01
N LEU A 8 6.89 40.24 -1.48
CA LEU A 8 7.64 39.22 -2.23
C LEU A 8 7.92 38.01 -1.33
N THR A 9 8.43 38.24 -0.11
CA THR A 9 8.73 37.14 0.82
C THR A 9 7.48 36.33 1.18
N LEU A 10 6.32 36.97 1.40
CA LEU A 10 5.06 36.25 1.64
C LEU A 10 4.60 35.42 0.44
N LYS A 11 4.74 35.91 -0.80
CA LYS A 11 4.40 35.16 -2.01
C LYS A 11 5.27 33.90 -2.15
N TYR A 12 6.58 34.02 -1.93
CA TYR A 12 7.50 32.88 -1.95
C TYR A 12 7.22 31.87 -0.83
N LEU A 13 6.88 32.33 0.37
CA LEU A 13 6.53 31.47 1.50
C LEU A 13 5.23 30.68 1.23
N ASN A 14 4.24 31.33 0.62
CA ASN A 14 2.98 30.68 0.27
C ASN A 14 3.18 29.68 -0.88
N SER A 15 3.99 30.02 -1.88
CA SER A 15 4.32 29.10 -2.98
C SER A 15 5.04 27.84 -2.49
N THR A 16 6.02 27.98 -1.59
CA THR A 16 6.76 26.84 -1.02
C THR A 16 5.88 25.95 -0.14
N ARG A 17 4.95 26.53 0.65
CA ARG A 17 3.95 25.75 1.40
C ARG A 17 3.02 24.96 0.48
N THR A 18 2.56 25.55 -0.62
CA THR A 18 1.70 24.85 -1.59
C THR A 18 2.43 23.68 -2.23
N VAL A 19 3.68 23.87 -2.67
CA VAL A 19 4.50 22.78 -3.24
C VAL A 19 4.73 21.67 -2.22
N LEU A 20 5.02 22.02 -0.96
CA LEU A 20 5.20 21.04 0.10
C LEU A 20 3.92 20.23 0.39
N LEU A 21 2.73 20.87 0.36
CA LEU A 21 1.46 20.16 0.51
C LEU A 21 1.25 19.16 -0.64
N ILE A 22 1.42 19.60 -1.88
CA ILE A 22 1.24 18.73 -3.07
C ILE A 22 2.21 17.54 -3.02
N LEU A 23 3.45 17.76 -2.60
CA LEU A 23 4.43 16.69 -2.46
C LEU A 23 4.05 15.72 -1.33
N LYS A 24 3.53 16.23 -0.20
CA LYS A 24 3.03 15.39 0.90
C LYS A 24 1.86 14.52 0.45
N ASP A 25 0.88 15.10 -0.24
CA ASP A 25 -0.29 14.36 -0.75
C ASP A 25 0.15 13.29 -1.77
N LYS A 26 1.10 13.62 -2.63
CA LYS A 26 1.65 12.67 -3.61
C LYS A 26 2.41 11.53 -2.95
N ILE A 27 3.21 11.81 -1.92
CA ILE A 27 3.87 10.77 -1.12
C ILE A 27 2.81 9.90 -0.45
N MET A 28 1.78 10.51 0.13
CA MET A 28 0.70 9.79 0.81
C MET A 28 0.02 8.80 -0.14
N SER A 29 -0.33 9.22 -1.36
CA SER A 29 -0.90 8.32 -2.39
C SER A 29 0.05 7.18 -2.77
N ILE A 30 1.34 7.45 -2.98
CA ILE A 30 2.31 6.37 -3.32
C ILE A 30 2.38 5.32 -2.21
N LEU A 31 2.35 5.73 -0.94
CA LEU A 31 2.41 4.83 0.20
C LEU A 31 1.10 4.04 0.41
N THR A 32 -0.05 4.64 0.09
CA THR A 32 -1.34 3.97 0.22
C THR A 32 -1.65 3.03 -0.93
N ASP A 33 -1.13 3.31 -2.13
CA ASP A 33 -1.55 2.63 -3.36
C ASP A 33 -0.61 1.47 -3.75
N ASN A 34 0.49 1.29 -3.01
CA ASN A 34 1.53 0.31 -3.32
C ASN A 34 1.96 -0.51 -2.09
N VAL A 35 2.33 -1.77 -2.34
CA VAL A 35 3.13 -2.58 -1.44
C VAL A 35 4.60 -2.22 -1.65
N ILE A 36 5.26 -1.79 -0.58
CA ILE A 36 6.64 -1.29 -0.61
C ILE A 36 7.59 -2.41 -0.18
N PRO A 37 8.70 -2.62 -0.92
CA PRO A 37 9.69 -3.62 -0.55
C PRO A 37 10.33 -3.31 0.81
N GLY A 38 10.61 -4.36 1.57
CA GLY A 38 11.17 -4.27 2.93
C GLY A 38 10.78 -5.49 3.79
N ASN A 39 10.94 -5.35 5.11
CA ASN A 39 10.74 -6.48 6.04
C ASN A 39 9.33 -6.60 6.62
N HIS A 40 8.51 -5.54 6.55
CA HIS A 40 7.20 -5.52 7.21
C HIS A 40 6.09 -6.15 6.36
N GLY A 41 6.20 -6.11 5.03
CA GLY A 41 5.13 -6.53 4.12
C GLY A 41 3.88 -5.64 4.24
N LYS A 42 2.82 -6.03 3.53
CA LYS A 42 1.49 -5.41 3.61
C LYS A 42 0.46 -6.47 3.94
N ILE A 43 -0.36 -6.21 4.96
CA ILE A 43 -1.41 -7.12 5.40
C ILE A 43 -2.67 -6.89 4.58
N PHE A 44 -3.31 -7.99 4.18
CA PHE A 44 -4.59 -8.01 3.49
C PHE A 44 -5.56 -8.90 4.24
N GLY A 45 -6.79 -8.40 4.45
CA GLY A 45 -7.92 -9.23 4.83
C GLY A 45 -8.55 -9.88 3.60
N THR A 46 -9.11 -11.08 3.76
CA THR A 46 -9.82 -11.78 2.68
C THR A 46 -11.11 -12.43 3.16
N ASN A 47 -12.00 -12.74 2.22
CA ASN A 47 -13.21 -13.51 2.43
C ASN A 47 -13.01 -15.02 2.28
N ALA A 48 -11.79 -15.50 2.04
CA ALA A 48 -11.45 -16.93 2.07
C ALA A 48 -11.69 -17.51 3.48
N ILE A 49 -12.25 -18.72 3.54
CA ILE A 49 -12.65 -19.38 4.79
C ILE A 49 -11.83 -20.66 5.01
N GLU A 50 -11.48 -21.38 3.96
CA GLU A 50 -10.73 -22.63 4.09
C GLU A 50 -9.21 -22.41 4.01
N ASP A 51 -8.42 -23.32 4.57
CA ASP A 51 -6.96 -23.26 4.47
C ASP A 51 -6.50 -23.42 3.03
N LEU A 52 -7.22 -24.25 2.26
CA LEU A 52 -6.95 -24.49 0.85
C LEU A 52 -7.13 -23.23 0.00
N ASP A 53 -8.15 -22.42 0.29
CA ASP A 53 -8.41 -21.14 -0.37
C ASP A 53 -7.22 -20.19 -0.21
N LEU A 54 -6.68 -20.09 1.02
CA LEU A 54 -5.50 -19.26 1.29
C LEU A 54 -4.24 -19.77 0.59
N LEU A 55 -4.08 -21.09 0.46
CA LEU A 55 -2.98 -21.68 -0.30
C LEU A 55 -3.09 -21.38 -1.80
N GLU A 56 -4.31 -21.36 -2.35
CA GLU A 56 -4.55 -20.97 -3.74
C GLU A 56 -4.24 -19.49 -3.96
N ILE A 57 -4.69 -18.60 -3.05
CA ILE A 57 -4.32 -17.18 -3.05
C ILE A 57 -2.80 -17.02 -3.01
N LYS A 58 -2.12 -17.69 -2.08
CA LYS A 58 -0.66 -17.64 -1.95
C LYS A 58 0.04 -18.06 -3.24
N SER A 59 -0.36 -19.20 -3.80
CA SER A 59 0.24 -19.75 -5.02
C SER A 59 0.05 -18.79 -6.20
N SER A 60 -1.16 -18.27 -6.36
CA SER A 60 -1.49 -17.29 -7.40
C SER A 60 -0.68 -16.00 -7.27
N LEU A 61 -0.49 -15.49 -6.05
CA LEU A 61 0.32 -14.29 -5.80
C LEU A 61 1.80 -14.52 -6.07
N LEU A 62 2.37 -15.67 -5.69
CA LEU A 62 3.80 -15.97 -5.91
C LEU A 62 4.20 -16.02 -7.40
N GLU A 63 3.25 -16.12 -8.33
CA GLU A 63 3.49 -16.00 -9.77
C GLU A 63 3.71 -14.55 -10.24
N LEU A 64 3.37 -13.54 -9.43
CA LEU A 64 3.60 -12.14 -9.77
C LEU A 64 5.07 -11.76 -9.59
N ASP A 65 5.67 -11.26 -10.67
CA ASP A 65 7.03 -10.74 -10.63
C ASP A 65 7.17 -9.62 -9.59
N GLY A 66 8.07 -9.81 -8.64
CA GLY A 66 8.32 -8.89 -7.53
C GLY A 66 7.71 -9.29 -6.19
N ILE A 67 6.90 -10.35 -6.13
CA ILE A 67 6.48 -10.94 -4.85
C ILE A 67 7.56 -11.90 -4.36
N LYS A 68 8.02 -11.69 -3.13
CA LYS A 68 9.07 -12.47 -2.48
C LYS A 68 8.48 -13.59 -1.61
N ASP A 69 7.46 -13.26 -0.84
CA ASP A 69 6.79 -14.21 0.06
C ASP A 69 5.36 -13.76 0.36
N VAL A 70 4.54 -14.73 0.77
CA VAL A 70 3.19 -14.54 1.27
C VAL A 70 3.02 -15.37 2.54
N LEU A 71 2.83 -14.69 3.67
CA LEU A 71 2.61 -15.29 4.97
C LEU A 71 1.10 -15.39 5.22
N LEU A 72 0.62 -16.58 5.55
CA LEU A 72 -0.80 -16.82 5.83
C LEU A 72 -1.05 -16.73 7.34
N ASN A 73 -2.13 -16.07 7.74
CA ASN A 73 -2.61 -16.04 9.11
C ASN A 73 -4.02 -16.64 9.17
N THR A 74 -4.08 -17.89 9.64
CA THR A 74 -5.30 -18.70 9.76
C THR A 74 -5.94 -18.61 11.15
N ASP A 75 -5.27 -17.99 12.12
CA ASP A 75 -5.68 -17.98 13.53
C ASP A 75 -6.71 -16.88 13.85
N ILE A 76 -7.03 -16.03 12.87
CA ILE A 76 -7.92 -14.88 13.03
C ILE A 76 -9.03 -14.86 11.99
N PHE A 77 -10.14 -14.20 12.33
CA PHE A 77 -11.26 -13.97 11.42
C PHE A 77 -11.61 -12.47 11.36
N PRO A 78 -11.78 -11.86 10.17
CA PRO A 78 -11.54 -12.44 8.85
C PRO A 78 -10.08 -12.87 8.65
N ARG A 79 -9.86 -13.90 7.83
CA ARG A 79 -8.52 -14.44 7.58
C ARG A 79 -7.63 -13.40 6.89
N GLU A 80 -6.34 -13.50 7.14
CA GLU A 80 -5.37 -12.54 6.61
C GLU A 80 -4.19 -13.21 5.93
N PHE A 81 -3.55 -12.45 5.05
CA PHE A 81 -2.23 -12.77 4.53
C PHE A 81 -1.37 -11.52 4.44
N THR A 82 -0.06 -11.69 4.58
CA THR A 82 0.93 -10.61 4.47
C THR A 82 1.75 -10.84 3.21
N VAL A 83 1.81 -9.83 2.35
CA VAL A 83 2.61 -9.86 1.11
C VAL A 83 3.92 -9.12 1.32
N HIS A 84 5.04 -9.80 1.05
CA HIS A 84 6.38 -9.21 1.01
C HIS A 84 6.85 -9.11 -0.43
N THR A 85 7.39 -7.95 -0.80
CA THR A 85 7.84 -7.69 -2.18
C THR A 85 9.32 -7.33 -2.25
N SER A 86 9.95 -7.64 -3.39
CA SER A 86 11.31 -7.22 -3.72
C SER A 86 11.35 -5.89 -4.48
N LYS A 87 10.21 -5.46 -5.03
CA LYS A 87 10.02 -4.17 -5.70
C LYS A 87 8.65 -3.59 -5.34
N MET A 88 8.41 -2.35 -5.74
CA MET A 88 7.11 -1.71 -5.54
C MET A 88 6.06 -2.43 -6.41
N ILE A 89 4.96 -2.85 -5.79
CA ILE A 89 3.84 -3.51 -6.48
C ILE A 89 2.56 -2.73 -6.17
N PRO A 90 1.77 -2.31 -7.17
CA PRO A 90 0.49 -1.68 -6.94
C PRO A 90 -0.43 -2.62 -6.15
N ILE A 91 -1.13 -2.09 -5.16
CA ILE A 91 -2.12 -2.85 -4.39
C ILE A 91 -3.18 -3.46 -5.32
N SER A 92 -3.59 -2.72 -6.34
CA SER A 92 -4.55 -3.19 -7.34
C SER A 92 -4.06 -4.45 -8.08
N ALA A 93 -2.76 -4.66 -8.24
CA ALA A 93 -2.23 -5.88 -8.84
C ALA A 93 -2.46 -7.10 -7.94
N ILE A 94 -2.30 -6.93 -6.62
CA ILE A 94 -2.60 -7.96 -5.61
C ILE A 94 -4.10 -8.25 -5.61
N GLU A 95 -4.93 -7.22 -5.48
CA GLU A 95 -6.39 -7.35 -5.43
C GLU A 95 -6.94 -8.05 -6.68
N ASN A 96 -6.48 -7.65 -7.87
CA ASN A 96 -6.89 -8.27 -9.12
C ASN A 96 -6.44 -9.73 -9.20
N ARG A 97 -5.24 -10.04 -8.72
CA ARG A 97 -4.72 -11.41 -8.74
C ARG A 97 -5.48 -12.34 -7.80
N VAL A 98 -5.83 -11.86 -6.61
CA VAL A 98 -6.70 -12.59 -5.67
C VAL A 98 -8.11 -12.76 -6.24
N LYS A 99 -8.61 -11.76 -6.96
CA LYS A 99 -9.91 -11.84 -7.64
C LYS A 99 -9.96 -12.91 -8.74
N LEU A 100 -8.85 -13.19 -9.41
CA LEU A 100 -8.78 -14.25 -10.44
C LEU A 100 -8.99 -15.66 -9.87
N VAL A 101 -8.67 -15.87 -8.58
CA VAL A 101 -8.90 -17.14 -7.88
C VAL A 101 -10.21 -17.15 -7.08
N GLY A 102 -11.10 -16.17 -7.32
CA GLY A 102 -12.45 -16.16 -6.76
C GLY A 102 -12.62 -15.44 -5.41
N PHE A 103 -11.57 -14.79 -4.90
CA PHE A 103 -11.60 -14.14 -3.58
C PHE A 103 -11.40 -12.62 -3.66
N HIS A 104 -11.65 -11.95 -2.54
CA HIS A 104 -11.36 -10.53 -2.38
C HIS A 104 -10.19 -10.35 -1.44
N ALA A 105 -9.32 -9.39 -1.76
CA ALA A 105 -8.28 -8.90 -0.86
C ALA A 105 -8.58 -7.43 -0.56
N ILE A 106 -8.51 -7.05 0.72
CA ILE A 106 -8.66 -5.67 1.16
C ILE A 106 -7.42 -5.29 1.96
N PRO A 107 -6.63 -4.30 1.54
CA PRO A 107 -5.44 -3.89 2.26
C PRO A 107 -5.82 -3.35 3.64
N LYS A 108 -5.12 -3.82 4.68
CA LYS A 108 -5.20 -3.20 6.00
C LYS A 108 -4.28 -1.98 6.06
N GLY A 109 -4.66 -1.03 6.93
CA GLY A 109 -3.96 0.24 7.10
C GLY A 109 -2.49 0.09 7.48
N LEU A 110 -1.72 1.18 7.38
CA LEU A 110 -0.39 1.22 7.97
C LEU A 110 -0.55 1.25 9.49
N PHE A 111 -0.10 0.17 10.15
CA PHE A 111 0.22 0.02 11.58
C PHE A 111 -0.67 0.75 12.60
N GLU A 112 -1.25 0.00 13.54
CA GLU A 112 -1.51 0.60 14.86
C GLU A 112 -0.15 0.90 15.52
N LEU A 113 0.05 2.17 15.89
CA LEU A 113 1.20 2.64 16.68
C LEU A 113 1.04 2.23 18.14
#